data_AF-A0A529MMC5-F1
#
_entry.id   AF-A0A529MMC5-F1
#
_cell.length_a   1.000
_cell.length_b   1.000
_cell.length_c   1.000
_cell.angle_alpha   90.00
_cell.angle_beta   90.00
_cell.angle_gamma   90.00
#
_symmetry.space_group_name_H-M   'P 1'
#
loop_
_entity.id
_entity.type
_entity.pdbx_description
1 polymer ?
#
loop_
_entity_poly.entity_id
_entity_poly.type
_entity_poly.pdbx_seq_one_letter_code
_entity_poly.pdbx_strand_id
1 'polypeptide(L)'
;HSAMLLALMLVAAPLASYIPLAALAGVLAVVCWNMFEKQAFATLLRSSSGDALVLMATFLIVIFRDLTEGIVVGFALGSILFIDRMAKSIAVEADQPLVPEDVADRATAYDSSEASDADTVVY
;
A
#
# COMPACT_ATOMS: atom_id res chain seq x y z
N HIS A 1 -14.38 -7.35 -32.13
CA HIS A 1 -14.21 -8.30 -31.01
C HIS A 1 -15.53 -8.66 -30.35
N SER A 2 -16.32 -7.70 -29.86
CA SER A 2 -17.68 -7.95 -29.33
C SER A 2 -18.62 -8.64 -30.33
N ALA A 3 -18.54 -8.32 -31.63
CA ALA A 3 -19.30 -9.02 -32.67
C ALA A 3 -18.95 -10.52 -32.79
N MET A 4 -17.70 -10.91 -32.54
CA MET A 4 -17.28 -12.32 -32.54
C MET A 4 -17.84 -13.05 -31.32
N LEU A 5 -17.79 -12.44 -30.13
CA LEU A 5 -18.41 -12.99 -28.93
C LEU A 5 -19.93 -13.11 -29.08
N LEU A 6 -20.57 -12.14 -29.74
CA LEU A 6 -22.00 -12.16 -30.00
C LEU A 6 -22.37 -13.30 -30.95
N ALA A 7 -21.62 -13.49 -32.04
CA ALA A 7 -21.82 -14.62 -32.95
C ALA A 7 -21.56 -15.97 -32.26
N LEU A 8 -20.49 -16.08 -31.47
CA LEU A 8 -20.19 -17.24 -30.65
C LEU A 8 -21.33 -17.56 -29.67
N MET A 9 -21.82 -16.56 -28.94
CA MET A 9 -22.95 -16.73 -28.02
C MET A 9 -24.21 -17.18 -28.76
N LEU A 10 -24.52 -16.62 -29.94
CA LEU A 10 -25.71 -17.03 -30.71
C LEU A 10 -25.69 -18.51 -31.11
N VAL A 11 -24.51 -19.03 -31.46
CA VAL A 11 -24.31 -20.44 -31.87
C VAL A 11 -24.11 -21.37 -30.67
N ALA A 12 -23.40 -20.93 -29.64
CA ALA A 12 -23.03 -21.74 -28.48
C ALA A 12 -24.08 -21.73 -27.36
N ALA A 13 -24.95 -20.72 -27.28
CA ALA A 13 -26.07 -20.66 -26.31
C ALA A 13 -26.96 -21.93 -26.29
N PRO A 14 -27.40 -22.51 -27.42
CA PRO A 14 -28.19 -23.74 -27.40
C PRO A 14 -27.38 -24.97 -26.93
N LEU A 15 -26.05 -24.95 -27.05
CA LEU A 15 -25.19 -26.00 -26.49
C LEU A 15 -24.94 -25.78 -24.99
N ALA A 16 -24.95 -24.53 -24.53
CA ALA A 16 -24.68 -24.18 -23.14
C ALA A 16 -25.73 -24.72 -22.16
N SER A 17 -26.96 -24.98 -22.60
CA SER A 17 -28.00 -25.60 -21.75
C SER A 17 -27.69 -27.05 -21.37
N TYR A 18 -26.78 -27.72 -22.09
CA TYR A 18 -26.35 -29.08 -21.78
C TYR A 18 -25.16 -29.13 -20.81
N ILE A 19 -24.67 -27.97 -20.35
CA ILE A 19 -23.53 -27.91 -19.43
C ILE A 19 -24.01 -28.39 -18.04
N PRO A 20 -23.43 -29.47 -17.49
CA PRO A 20 -23.79 -29.95 -16.17
C PRO A 20 -23.35 -28.93 -15.11
N LEU A 21 -24.19 -28.71 -14.09
CA LEU A 21 -23.90 -27.78 -12.98
C LEU A 21 -22.59 -28.12 -12.25
N ALA A 22 -22.23 -29.41 -12.21
CA ALA A 22 -20.96 -29.86 -11.64
C ALA A 22 -19.73 -29.29 -12.38
N ALA A 23 -19.79 -29.16 -13.71
CA ALA A 23 -18.71 -28.54 -14.48
C ALA A 23 -18.59 -27.04 -14.17
N LEU A 24 -19.71 -26.33 -14.04
CA LEU A 24 -19.72 -24.91 -13.66
C LEU A 24 -19.16 -24.70 -12.25
N ALA A 25 -19.54 -25.54 -11.28
CA ALA A 25 -18.98 -25.49 -9.94
C ALA A 25 -17.46 -25.72 -9.93
N GLY A 26 -16.97 -26.66 -10.75
CA GLY A 26 -15.54 -26.89 -10.93
C GLY A 26 -14.81 -25.68 -11.50
N VAL A 27 -15.36 -25.05 -12.54
CA VAL A 27 -14.80 -23.81 -13.12
C VAL A 27 -14.77 -22.68 -12.09
N LEU A 28 -15.87 -22.47 -11.35
CA LEU A 28 -15.93 -21.44 -10.30
C LEU A 28 -14.89 -21.69 -9.22
N ALA A 29 -14.71 -22.93 -8.77
CA ALA A 29 -13.69 -23.28 -7.78
C ALA A 29 -12.27 -22.95 -8.28
N VAL A 30 -11.95 -23.25 -9.55
CA VAL A 30 -10.65 -22.91 -10.15
C VAL A 30 -10.47 -21.40 -10.27
N VAL A 31 -11.50 -20.67 -10.69
CA VAL A 31 -11.45 -19.20 -10.79
C VAL A 31 -11.27 -18.57 -9.41
N CYS A 32 -12.02 -19.02 -8.40
CA CYS A 32 -11.85 -18.58 -7.02
C CYS A 32 -10.45 -18.87 -6.51
N TRP A 33 -9.89 -20.05 -6.81
CA TRP A 33 -8.53 -20.41 -6.42
C TRP A 33 -7.48 -19.54 -7.11
N ASN A 34 -7.69 -19.21 -8.39
CA ASN A 34 -6.79 -18.37 -9.16
C ASN A 34 -6.84 -16.89 -8.72
N MET A 35 -8.00 -16.42 -8.26
CA MET A 35 -8.17 -15.05 -7.74
C MET A 35 -7.63 -14.89 -6.31
N PHE A 36 -7.53 -15.99 -5.54
CA PHE A 36 -7.02 -15.97 -4.18
C PHE A 36 -5.49 -15.89 -4.16
N GLU A 37 -4.96 -14.68 -4.30
CA GLU A 37 -3.52 -14.40 -4.28
C GLU A 37 -2.96 -14.45 -2.84
N LYS A 38 -2.56 -15.65 -2.41
CA LYS A 38 -2.08 -15.93 -1.03
C LYS A 38 -0.88 -15.08 -0.63
N GLN A 39 0.01 -14.80 -1.57
CA GLN A 39 1.23 -14.03 -1.38
C GLN A 39 0.91 -12.57 -1.08
N ALA A 40 0.01 -11.96 -1.85
CA ALA A 40 -0.45 -10.60 -1.61
C ALA A 40 -1.18 -10.49 -0.26
N PHE A 41 -2.07 -11.44 0.04
CA PHE A 41 -2.77 -11.50 1.32
C PHE A 41 -1.80 -11.59 2.51
N ALA A 42 -0.83 -12.50 2.45
CA ALA A 42 0.17 -12.67 3.52
C ALA A 42 1.09 -11.44 3.66
N THR A 43 1.42 -10.78 2.55
CA THR A 43 2.23 -9.56 2.55
C THR A 43 1.48 -8.41 3.21
N LEU A 44 0.21 -8.20 2.86
CA LEU A 44 -0.64 -7.18 3.48
C LEU A 44 -0.83 -7.42 4.98
N LEU A 45 -1.05 -8.68 5.37
CA LEU A 45 -1.24 -9.05 6.77
C LEU A 45 0.03 -8.80 7.61
N ARG A 46 1.23 -8.88 7.00
CA ARG A 46 2.51 -8.70 7.68
C ARG A 46 3.11 -7.29 7.51
N SER A 47 2.56 -6.46 6.64
CA SER A 47 3.08 -5.12 6.35
C SER A 47 2.82 -4.13 7.48
N SER A 48 1.58 -4.02 7.94
CA SER A 48 1.18 -3.12 9.02
C SER A 48 -0.04 -3.66 9.74
N SER A 49 -0.09 -3.54 11.07
CA SER A 49 -1.25 -3.95 11.87
C SER A 49 -2.53 -3.22 11.45
N GLY A 50 -2.42 -1.98 10.97
CA GLY A 50 -3.55 -1.22 10.45
C GLY A 50 -4.11 -1.81 9.15
N ASP A 51 -3.25 -2.09 8.18
CA ASP A 51 -3.67 -2.62 6.87
C ASP A 51 -4.22 -4.06 7.03
N ALA A 52 -3.64 -4.85 7.95
CA ALA A 52 -4.13 -6.16 8.35
C ALA A 52 -5.55 -6.10 8.96
N LEU A 53 -5.81 -5.12 9.83
CA LEU A 53 -7.13 -4.92 10.45
C LEU A 53 -8.18 -4.57 9.40
N VAL A 54 -7.89 -3.62 8.51
CA VAL A 54 -8.81 -3.22 7.42
C VAL A 54 -9.14 -4.40 6.54
N LEU A 55 -8.12 -5.17 6.15
CA LEU A 55 -8.28 -6.37 5.35
C LEU A 55 -9.18 -7.40 6.06
N MET A 56 -8.86 -7.75 7.31
CA MET A 56 -9.61 -8.75 8.06
C MET A 56 -11.06 -8.33 8.29
N ALA A 57 -11.29 -7.07 8.66
CA ALA A 57 -12.64 -6.52 8.84
C ALA A 57 -13.44 -6.62 7.54
N THR A 58 -12.86 -6.16 6.42
CA THR A 58 -13.54 -6.18 5.12
C THR A 58 -13.84 -7.61 4.68
N PHE A 59 -12.87 -8.52 4.82
CA PHE A 59 -13.03 -9.93 4.49
C PHE A 59 -14.13 -10.61 5.31
N LEU A 60 -14.14 -10.40 6.63
CA LEU A 60 -15.19 -10.95 7.50
C LEU A 60 -16.57 -10.38 7.14
N ILE A 61 -16.68 -9.07 6.91
CA ILE A 61 -17.96 -8.44 6.56
C ILE A 61 -18.51 -9.01 5.25
N VAL A 62 -17.68 -9.19 4.21
CA VAL A 62 -18.14 -9.76 2.93
C VAL A 62 -18.59 -11.22 3.08
N ILE A 63 -17.95 -11.99 3.97
CA ILE A 63 -18.32 -13.39 4.22
C ILE A 63 -19.64 -13.50 4.99
N PHE A 64 -19.85 -12.63 6.00
CA PHE A 64 -21.00 -12.73 6.91
C PHE A 64 -22.20 -11.88 6.51
N ARG A 65 -22.01 -10.83 5.71
CA ARG A 65 -23.07 -9.97 5.17
C ARG A 65 -23.04 -9.95 3.65
N ASP A 66 -22.42 -8.93 3.07
CA ASP A 66 -22.53 -8.60 1.66
C ASP A 66 -21.34 -7.76 1.20
N LEU A 67 -21.06 -7.85 -0.11
CA LEU A 67 -19.97 -7.12 -0.76
C LEU A 67 -20.10 -5.59 -0.59
N THR A 68 -21.31 -5.05 -0.78
CA THR A 68 -21.56 -3.61 -0.74
C THR A 68 -21.22 -3.00 0.62
N GLU A 69 -21.64 -3.65 1.70
CA GLU A 69 -21.34 -3.16 3.05
C GLU A 69 -19.86 -3.30 3.39
N GLY A 70 -19.23 -4.40 2.97
CA GLY A 70 -17.79 -4.58 3.09
C GLY A 70 -17.02 -3.42 2.46
N ILE A 71 -17.40 -3.01 1.24
CA ILE A 71 -16.77 -1.88 0.55
C ILE A 71 -16.92 -0.58 1.36
N VAL A 72 -18.12 -0.28 1.86
CA VAL A 72 -18.38 0.96 2.61
C VAL A 72 -17.54 1.00 3.89
N VAL A 73 -17.55 -0.08 4.67
CA VAL A 73 -16.82 -0.15 5.95
C VAL A 73 -15.31 -0.17 5.72
N GLY A 74 -14.84 -0.96 4.76
CA GLY A 74 -13.42 -1.03 4.40
C GLY A 74 -12.88 0.31 3.93
N PHE A 75 -13.64 1.03 3.09
CA PHE A 75 -13.28 2.37 2.65
C PHE A 75 -13.19 3.37 3.81
N ALA A 76 -14.16 3.32 4.75
CA ALA A 76 -14.15 4.19 5.92
C ALA A 76 -12.93 3.92 6.83
N LEU A 77 -12.67 2.65 7.16
CA LEU A 77 -11.52 2.26 7.97
C LEU A 77 -10.18 2.60 7.29
N GLY A 78 -10.07 2.33 5.99
CA GLY A 78 -8.88 2.67 5.19
C GLY A 78 -8.63 4.18 5.13
N SER A 79 -9.69 4.98 5.00
CA SER A 79 -9.58 6.45 5.02
C SER A 79 -9.05 6.97 6.36
N ILE A 80 -9.57 6.45 7.48
CA ILE A 80 -9.11 6.83 8.82
C ILE A 80 -7.63 6.46 9.02
N LEU A 81 -7.25 5.24 8.63
CA LEU A 81 -5.87 4.78 8.75
C LEU A 81 -4.90 5.60 7.89
N PHE A 82 -5.32 5.98 6.68
CA PHE A 82 -4.54 6.83 5.80
C PHE A 82 -4.29 8.21 6.42
N ILE A 83 -5.33 8.81 7.01
CA ILE A 83 -5.23 10.11 7.70
C ILE A 83 -4.28 10.00 8.90
N ASP A 84 -4.43 8.99 9.75
CA ASP A 84 -3.55 8.76 10.91
C ASP A 84 -2.08 8.62 10.50
N ARG A 85 -1.82 7.86 9.42
CA ARG A 85 -0.45 7.65 8.91
C ARG A 85 0.17 8.94 8.38
N MET A 86 -0.60 9.77 7.69
CA MET A 86 -0.14 11.06 7.16
C MET A 86 0.08 12.09 8.27
N ALA A 87 -0.79 12.13 9.28
CA ALA A 87 -0.62 12.99 10.44
C ALA A 87 0.67 12.68 11.20
N LYS A 88 0.98 11.39 11.40
CA LYS A 88 2.22 10.94 12.03
C LYS A 88 3.47 11.28 11.21
N SER A 89 3.43 11.15 9.89
CA SER A 89 4.58 11.53 9.05
C SER A 89 4.86 13.04 9.10
N ILE A 90 3.82 13.88 9.13
CA ILE A 90 3.99 15.34 9.25
C ILE A 90 4.57 15.71 10.62
N ALA A 91 4.13 15.05 11.69
CA ALA A 91 4.65 15.29 13.04
C ALA A 91 6.15 14.96 13.15
N VAL A 92 6.61 13.91 12.47
CA VAL A 92 8.04 13.54 12.45
C VAL A 92 8.89 14.55 11.68
N GLU A 93 8.37 15.16 10.61
CA GLU A 93 9.05 16.23 9.88
C GLU A 93 9.18 17.51 10.71
N ALA A 94 8.17 17.83 11.53
CA ALA A 94 8.18 19.00 12.41
C ALA A 94 9.17 18.91 13.58
N ASP A 95 9.59 17.70 13.95
CA ASP A 95 10.58 17.43 15.00
C ASP A 95 12.03 17.52 14.49
N GLN A 96 12.25 17.61 13.16
CA GLN A 96 13.57 17.90 12.61
C GLN A 96 13.82 19.41 12.62
N PRO A 97 14.88 19.90 13.29
CA PRO A 97 15.24 21.30 13.23
C PRO A 97 15.54 21.68 11.77
N LEU A 98 14.72 22.56 11.18
CA LEU A 98 14.94 23.12 9.83
C LEU A 98 16.28 23.86 9.70
N VAL A 99 16.88 24.21 10.84
CA VAL A 99 18.22 24.78 10.97
C VAL A 99 18.93 23.95 12.05
N PRO A 100 20.09 23.34 11.76
CA PRO A 100 20.94 22.78 12.81
C PRO A 100 21.13 23.83 13.90
N GLU A 101 21.03 23.46 15.18
CA GLU A 101 21.34 24.43 16.24
C GLU A 101 22.70 25.07 15.93
N ASP A 102 22.69 26.40 15.78
CA ASP A 102 23.89 27.20 15.54
C ASP A 102 24.75 27.11 16.81
N VAL A 103 25.56 26.06 16.87
CA VAL A 103 26.59 25.91 17.88
C VAL A 103 27.64 26.94 17.52
N ALA A 104 27.70 28.02 18.30
CA ALA A 104 28.75 29.00 18.18
C ALA A 104 30.10 28.27 18.12
N ASP A 105 30.78 28.35 16.98
CA ASP A 105 32.17 27.95 16.87
C ASP A 105 32.87 28.59 18.06
N ARG A 106 33.34 27.75 19.01
CA ARG A 106 34.06 28.27 20.18
C ARG A 106 35.11 29.20 19.60
N ALA A 107 35.13 30.44 20.06
CA ALA A 107 36.23 31.34 19.79
C ALA A 107 37.49 30.71 20.42
N THR A 108 38.10 29.75 19.73
CA THR A 108 39.52 29.51 19.85
C THR A 108 40.12 30.88 19.59
N ALA A 109 40.71 31.45 20.64
CA ALA A 109 41.40 32.72 20.54
C ALA A 109 42.26 32.65 19.28
N TYR A 110 42.02 33.58 18.34
CA TYR A 110 42.79 33.68 17.11
C TYR A 110 44.27 33.67 17.50
N ASP A 111 44.96 32.56 17.26
CA ASP A 111 46.37 32.45 17.59
C ASP A 111 47.14 33.16 16.48
N SER A 112 47.43 34.44 16.70
CA SER A 112 48.17 35.27 15.76
C SER A 112 49.59 34.75 15.49
N SER A 113 50.06 33.73 16.23
CA SER A 113 51.34 33.09 15.98
C SER A 113 51.33 32.18 14.74
N GLU A 114 50.19 31.55 14.39
CA GLU A 114 50.06 30.74 13.16
C GLU A 114 49.99 31.62 11.89
N ALA A 115 49.42 32.83 12.00
CA ALA A 115 49.34 33.77 10.88
C ALA A 115 50.68 34.45 10.54
N SER A 116 51.68 34.36 11.43
CA SER A 116 53.02 34.91 11.21
C SER A 116 54.03 33.84 10.74
N ASP A 117 53.58 32.62 10.44
CA ASP A 117 54.46 31.56 9.98
C ASP A 117 54.91 31.84 8.54
N ALA A 118 56.18 32.18 8.39
CA ALA A 118 56.78 32.60 7.12
C ALA A 118 56.92 31.46 6.09
N ASP A 119 56.50 30.23 6.44
CA ASP A 119 56.64 29.03 5.63
C ASP A 119 55.34 28.60 4.92
N THR A 120 54.20 29.27 5.16
CA THR A 120 52.98 29.02 4.38
C THR A 120 53.02 29.81 3.07
N VAL A 121 53.73 29.28 2.08
CA VAL A 121 53.63 29.74 0.69
C VAL A 121 52.37 29.13 0.07
N VAL A 122 51.30 29.92 0.00
CA VAL A 122 50.11 29.58 -0.80
C VAL A 122 50.51 29.62 -2.28
N TYR A 123 50.57 28.46 -2.92
CA TYR A 123 50.66 28.32 -4.37
C TYR A 123 49.29 28.06 -4.97
#